data_AF-A0A345WEJ7-F1
#
_entry.id   AF-A0A345WEJ7-F1
#
_cell.length_a   1.000
_cell.length_b   1.000
_cell.length_c   1.000
_cell.angle_alpha   90.00
_cell.angle_beta   90.00
_cell.angle_gamma   90.00
#
_symmetry.space_group_name_H-M   'P 1'
#
loop_
_entity.id
_entity.type
_entity.pdbx_description
1 polymer ?
#
loop_
_entity_poly.entity_id
_entity_poly.type
_entity_poly.pdbx_seq_one_letter_code
_entity_poly.pdbx_strand_id
1 'polypeptide(L)'
;MLKFIFMILFMNVFMFYKNIYWMVQNLLFLGAFLFMIKISSMYYFCNISYYFGMDMVSYGLILLSFWICALMLMASESVVRLNNYTNLFLFMILFLLLMLILTFSSMSLFMFYLFFESSLIPTLFLILGWGYQPERLQAGVYLLFYTLLASLPLLIGIFYIKNNDFTMNIMLLNYCKLYNLEFLYLCMVFAFLVKMPMFLVHLWLPKAHVEAPVSGSMILAGILLKLGGYGLLRVFSLLQIMGMKFNYIWISISLIGGVLVSLICLRQMDLKALIAYSSVAHMGIVLSGLLTMTYWGLSGSYTLMLAHGLCSSGLFCLANISYERMGSRSLLINKGMLNFMPSMALWWFLLCSGNMAAPPTLNLLGEISLLNSIVSWSWLTMISLALLSFFSAAYTLYLFAYSQHGKVYSGTYFFSSGVTREYLLLMLHWLPLNLLIMKSNFCMLWI
;
A
#
# COMPACT_ATOMS: atom_id res chain seq x y z
N MET A 1 6.29 -17.78 13.35
CA MET A 1 6.66 -16.35 13.24
C MET A 1 7.99 -16.00 13.87
N LEU A 2 8.28 -16.46 15.08
CA LEU A 2 9.54 -16.16 15.79
C LEU A 2 10.82 -16.36 14.96
N LYS A 3 10.92 -17.42 14.15
CA LYS A 3 12.08 -17.65 13.26
C LYS A 3 12.37 -16.46 12.33
N PHE A 4 11.33 -15.83 11.77
CA PHE A 4 11.47 -14.67 10.86
C PHE A 4 11.75 -13.38 11.63
N ILE A 5 11.16 -13.22 12.82
CA ILE A 5 11.44 -12.09 13.71
C ILE A 5 12.92 -12.12 14.15
N PHE A 6 13.42 -13.27 14.60
CA PHE A 6 14.82 -13.45 14.95
C PHE A 6 15.75 -13.20 13.76
N MET A 7 15.40 -13.69 12.58
CA MET A 7 16.17 -13.41 11.36
C MET A 7 16.37 -11.90 11.16
N ILE A 8 15.31 -11.09 11.30
CA ILE A 8 15.39 -9.63 11.15
C ILE A 8 16.19 -8.97 12.28
N LEU A 9 15.98 -9.41 13.52
CA LEU A 9 16.74 -8.90 14.67
C LEU A 9 18.24 -9.17 14.50
N PHE A 10 18.63 -10.34 14.01
CA PHE A 10 20.04 -10.63 13.71
C PHE A 10 20.55 -9.80 12.54
N MET A 11 19.74 -9.55 11.49
CA MET A 11 20.12 -8.61 10.43
C MET A 11 20.44 -7.21 10.97
N ASN A 12 19.68 -6.72 11.96
CA ASN A 12 19.94 -5.42 12.57
C ASN A 12 21.30 -5.34 13.27
N VAL A 13 21.82 -6.45 13.80
CA VAL A 13 23.14 -6.47 14.45
C VAL A 13 24.26 -6.36 13.40
N PHE A 14 24.08 -6.99 12.23
CA PHE A 14 25.11 -6.98 11.19
C PHE A 14 25.38 -5.59 10.64
N MET A 15 24.47 -4.65 10.79
CA MET A 15 24.47 -3.28 10.25
C MET A 15 25.72 -2.42 10.49
N PHE A 16 26.53 -2.74 11.51
CA PHE A 16 27.68 -1.92 11.88
C PHE A 16 28.96 -2.24 11.10
N TYR A 17 29.01 -3.34 10.35
CA TYR A 17 30.12 -3.63 9.42
C TYR A 17 30.12 -2.72 8.18
N LYS A 18 31.24 -2.66 7.45
CA LYS A 18 31.33 -1.88 6.20
C LYS A 18 30.70 -2.65 5.03
N ASN A 19 30.08 -1.93 4.08
CA ASN A 19 29.55 -2.45 2.80
C ASN A 19 28.41 -3.49 2.87
N ILE A 20 27.58 -3.47 3.91
CA ILE A 20 26.53 -4.49 4.12
C ILE A 20 25.27 -4.28 3.28
N TYR A 21 25.07 -3.10 2.68
CA TYR A 21 23.80 -2.71 2.06
C TYR A 21 23.20 -3.79 1.14
N TRP A 22 24.01 -4.29 0.20
CA TRP A 22 23.60 -5.33 -0.75
C TRP A 22 23.44 -6.71 -0.09
N MET A 23 24.21 -7.00 0.96
CA MET A 23 24.06 -8.23 1.73
C MET A 23 22.72 -8.27 2.46
N VAL A 24 22.31 -7.18 3.12
CA VAL A 24 20.99 -7.10 3.77
C VAL A 24 19.87 -7.26 2.75
N GLN A 25 19.99 -6.63 1.58
CA GLN A 25 19.01 -6.82 0.51
C GLN A 25 18.87 -8.28 0.08
N ASN A 26 19.99 -8.97 -0.17
CA ASN A 26 19.96 -10.39 -0.56
C ASN A 26 19.38 -11.28 0.54
N LEU A 27 19.69 -10.97 1.80
CA LEU A 27 19.11 -11.67 2.95
C LEU A 27 17.60 -11.45 3.06
N LEU A 28 17.09 -10.25 2.73
CA LEU A 28 15.64 -10.00 2.69
C LEU A 28 14.95 -10.81 1.58
N PHE A 29 15.56 -10.93 0.39
CA PHE A 29 15.04 -11.82 -0.67
C PHE A 29 15.06 -13.30 -0.25
N LEU A 30 16.13 -13.76 0.41
CA LEU A 30 16.18 -15.09 1.01
C LEU A 30 15.07 -15.28 2.06
N GLY A 31 14.84 -14.26 2.89
CA GLY A 31 13.74 -14.23 3.87
C GLY A 31 12.37 -14.38 3.21
N ALA A 32 12.11 -13.63 2.14
CA ALA A 32 10.89 -13.71 1.36
C ALA A 32 10.71 -15.11 0.73
N PHE A 33 11.77 -15.68 0.16
CA PHE A 33 11.75 -17.02 -0.41
C PHE A 33 11.46 -18.11 0.63
N LEU A 34 12.13 -18.04 1.79
CA LEU A 34 11.87 -18.95 2.91
C LEU A 34 10.44 -18.81 3.45
N PHE A 35 9.85 -17.61 3.37
CA PHE A 35 8.46 -17.38 3.73
C PHE A 35 7.51 -18.02 2.71
N MET A 36 7.80 -17.91 1.41
CA MET A 36 7.05 -18.57 0.33
C MET A 36 7.01 -20.09 0.45
N ILE A 37 8.06 -20.74 0.94
CA ILE A 37 8.07 -22.19 1.14
C ILE A 37 7.08 -22.61 2.25
N LYS A 38 6.79 -21.74 3.21
CA LYS A 38 5.96 -22.04 4.39
C LYS A 38 4.49 -21.69 4.21
N ILE A 39 3.99 -21.59 2.98
CA ILE A 39 2.57 -21.36 2.72
C ILE A 39 1.75 -22.48 3.38
N SER A 40 1.06 -22.15 4.47
CA SER A 40 -0.01 -22.99 4.99
C SER A 40 -1.28 -22.62 4.26
N SER A 41 -1.76 -23.49 3.37
CA SER A 41 -2.97 -23.25 2.58
C SER A 41 -4.25 -23.48 3.38
N MET A 42 -4.28 -23.04 4.64
CA MET A 42 -5.41 -23.25 5.55
C MET A 42 -6.16 -21.94 5.74
N TYR A 43 -7.49 -22.03 5.79
CA TYR A 43 -8.39 -20.88 6.00
C TYR A 43 -8.40 -20.39 7.46
N TYR A 44 -7.76 -21.12 8.37
CA TYR A 44 -7.68 -20.79 9.79
C TYR A 44 -6.31 -20.26 10.18
N PHE A 45 -6.28 -19.55 11.31
CA PHE A 45 -5.06 -19.06 11.90
C PHE A 45 -4.09 -20.22 12.21
N CYS A 46 -2.96 -20.20 11.53
CA CYS A 46 -1.87 -21.14 11.69
C CYS A 46 -0.70 -20.52 12.46
N ASN A 47 0.21 -21.38 12.95
CA ASN A 47 1.45 -20.96 13.61
C ASN A 47 1.26 -20.06 14.83
N ILE A 48 0.31 -20.41 15.71
CA ILE A 48 -0.05 -19.63 16.90
C ILE A 48 1.04 -19.77 17.97
N SER A 49 1.60 -18.65 18.43
CA SER A 49 2.52 -18.59 19.58
C SER A 49 2.47 -17.20 20.22
N TYR A 50 2.31 -17.10 21.54
CA TYR A 50 2.38 -15.83 22.32
C TYR A 50 1.69 -14.62 21.66
N TYR A 51 0.39 -14.77 21.30
CA TYR A 51 -0.42 -13.76 20.61
C TYR A 51 -0.04 -13.42 19.16
N PHE A 52 0.88 -14.17 18.54
CA PHE A 52 1.13 -14.09 17.11
C PHE A 52 0.56 -15.30 16.38
N GLY A 53 -0.04 -15.08 15.23
CA GLY A 53 -0.40 -16.15 14.30
C GLY A 53 -0.67 -15.60 12.91
N MET A 54 -0.95 -16.48 11.95
CA MET A 54 -1.13 -16.11 10.55
C MET A 54 -2.31 -16.82 9.92
N ASP A 55 -3.22 -16.04 9.34
CA ASP A 55 -4.15 -16.44 8.28
C ASP A 55 -3.54 -16.17 6.89
N MET A 56 -4.25 -16.59 5.86
CA MET A 56 -3.96 -16.27 4.46
C MET A 56 -3.81 -14.77 4.19
N VAL A 57 -4.68 -13.92 4.74
CA VAL A 57 -4.58 -12.45 4.53
C VAL A 57 -3.31 -11.88 5.14
N SER A 58 -3.03 -12.23 6.40
CA SER A 58 -1.80 -11.81 7.05
C SER A 58 -0.58 -12.36 6.32
N TYR A 59 -0.64 -13.61 5.86
CA TYR A 59 0.45 -14.24 5.10
C TYR A 59 0.76 -13.44 3.82
N GLY A 60 -0.23 -13.10 3.01
CA GLY A 60 0.00 -12.33 1.77
C GLY A 60 0.56 -10.94 2.04
N LEU A 61 0.07 -10.24 3.07
CA LEU A 61 0.56 -8.91 3.44
C LEU A 61 1.97 -8.95 4.06
N ILE A 62 2.29 -9.99 4.84
CA ILE A 62 3.65 -10.22 5.35
C ILE A 62 4.60 -10.51 4.19
N LEU A 63 4.21 -11.36 3.24
CA LEU A 63 5.02 -11.65 2.06
C LEU A 63 5.28 -10.38 1.25
N LEU A 64 4.24 -9.58 1.01
CA LEU A 64 4.35 -8.29 0.34
C LEU A 64 5.31 -7.35 1.10
N SER A 65 5.30 -7.38 2.44
CA SER A 65 6.18 -6.53 3.25
C SER A 65 7.66 -6.88 3.09
N PHE A 66 8.02 -8.16 3.11
CA PHE A 66 9.38 -8.61 2.81
C PHE A 66 9.80 -8.22 1.40
N TRP A 67 8.90 -8.44 0.42
CA TRP A 67 9.18 -8.20 -0.99
C TRP A 67 9.44 -6.72 -1.28
N ILE A 68 8.53 -5.83 -0.86
CA ILE A 68 8.67 -4.39 -1.07
C ILE A 68 9.87 -3.84 -0.30
N CYS A 69 10.17 -4.34 0.91
CA CYS A 69 11.36 -3.90 1.62
C CYS A 69 12.67 -4.24 0.91
N ALA A 70 12.76 -5.41 0.29
CA ALA A 70 13.91 -5.74 -0.55
C ALA A 70 14.01 -4.85 -1.80
N LEU A 71 12.87 -4.54 -2.44
CA LEU A 71 12.82 -3.69 -3.62
C LEU A 71 13.16 -2.23 -3.33
N MET A 72 12.78 -1.72 -2.16
CA MET A 72 13.18 -0.39 -1.72
C MET A 72 14.69 -0.21 -1.65
N LEU A 73 15.39 -1.20 -1.08
CA LEU A 73 16.84 -1.17 -1.01
C LEU A 73 17.43 -1.16 -2.42
N MET A 74 16.86 -1.93 -3.34
CA MET A 74 17.26 -1.86 -4.75
C MET A 74 17.03 -0.47 -5.35
N ALA A 75 15.90 0.18 -5.06
CA ALA A 75 15.55 1.49 -5.61
C ALA A 75 16.49 2.60 -5.13
N SER A 76 16.89 2.56 -3.86
CA SER A 76 17.57 3.64 -3.15
C SER A 76 19.11 3.58 -3.20
N GLU A 77 19.68 3.18 -4.34
CA GLU A 77 21.14 3.19 -4.55
C GLU A 77 21.74 4.60 -4.43
N SER A 78 20.98 5.66 -4.76
CA SER A 78 21.44 7.05 -4.61
C SER A 78 21.89 7.36 -3.18
N VAL A 79 21.28 6.74 -2.16
CA VAL A 79 21.67 6.89 -0.75
C VAL A 79 23.06 6.30 -0.50
N VAL A 80 23.35 5.15 -1.12
CA VAL A 80 24.66 4.48 -1.05
C VAL A 80 25.72 5.25 -1.82
N ARG A 81 25.40 5.70 -3.04
CA ARG A 81 26.33 6.47 -3.89
C ARG A 81 26.75 7.78 -3.24
N LEU A 82 25.83 8.46 -2.56
CA LEU A 82 26.10 9.73 -1.86
C LEU A 82 26.61 9.56 -0.43
N ASN A 83 26.70 8.31 0.08
CA ASN A 83 27.05 8.01 1.48
C ASN A 83 26.19 8.77 2.53
N ASN A 84 24.92 9.01 2.22
CA ASN A 84 24.00 9.75 3.09
C ASN A 84 23.46 8.87 4.22
N TYR A 85 24.19 8.75 5.34
CA TYR A 85 23.78 8.01 6.53
C TYR A 85 23.20 6.61 6.23
N THR A 86 23.91 5.83 5.41
CA THR A 86 23.49 4.53 4.89
C THR A 86 23.08 3.53 5.98
N ASN A 87 23.82 3.47 7.09
CA ASN A 87 23.53 2.56 8.20
C ASN A 87 22.22 2.92 8.92
N LEU A 88 21.95 4.21 9.12
CA LEU A 88 20.69 4.67 9.72
C LEU A 88 19.52 4.40 8.77
N PHE A 89 19.70 4.60 7.46
CA PHE A 89 18.67 4.32 6.46
C PHE A 89 18.24 2.86 6.46
N LEU A 90 19.22 1.96 6.38
CA LEU A 90 18.99 0.53 6.43
C LEU A 90 18.33 0.12 7.78
N PHE A 91 18.75 0.73 8.90
CA PHE A 91 18.15 0.45 10.22
C PHE A 91 16.67 0.85 10.24
N MET A 92 16.32 2.02 9.68
CA MET A 92 14.92 2.45 9.59
C MET A 92 14.07 1.51 8.73
N ILE A 93 14.61 0.99 7.62
CA ILE A 93 13.91 0.02 6.76
C ILE A 93 13.69 -1.31 7.49
N LEU A 94 14.70 -1.84 8.16
CA LEU A 94 14.56 -3.10 8.89
C LEU A 94 13.67 -2.95 10.13
N PHE A 95 13.74 -1.82 10.83
CA PHE A 95 12.85 -1.51 11.95
C PHE A 95 11.40 -1.38 11.49
N LEU A 96 11.16 -0.75 10.34
CA LEU A 96 9.84 -0.73 9.72
C LEU A 96 9.36 -2.15 9.37
N LEU A 97 10.19 -2.97 8.72
CA LEU A 97 9.83 -4.34 8.37
C LEU A 97 9.45 -5.15 9.61
N LEU A 98 10.21 -5.01 10.70
CA LEU A 98 9.91 -5.64 11.99
C LEU A 98 8.51 -5.23 12.47
N MET A 99 8.21 -3.93 12.50
CA MET A 99 6.91 -3.43 12.95
C MET A 99 5.77 -3.93 12.05
N LEU A 100 5.95 -3.93 10.73
CA LEU A 100 4.95 -4.42 9.79
C LEU A 100 4.65 -5.92 9.99
N ILE A 101 5.67 -6.75 10.18
CA ILE A 101 5.45 -8.19 10.44
C ILE A 101 4.70 -8.40 11.75
N LEU A 102 5.02 -7.62 12.77
CA LEU A 102 4.32 -7.67 14.06
C LEU A 102 2.87 -7.19 13.94
N THR A 103 2.57 -6.16 13.13
CA THR A 103 1.18 -5.73 12.86
C THR A 103 0.34 -6.80 12.20
N PHE A 104 0.83 -7.43 11.12
CA PHE A 104 0.03 -8.39 10.39
C PHE A 104 -0.12 -9.73 11.13
N SER A 105 0.81 -10.05 12.04
CA SER A 105 0.76 -11.30 12.80
C SER A 105 0.06 -11.20 14.15
N SER A 106 -0.28 -10.01 14.63
CA SER A 106 -0.88 -9.84 15.94
C SER A 106 -2.31 -10.39 16.00
N MET A 107 -2.58 -11.22 17.01
CA MET A 107 -3.91 -11.79 17.30
C MET A 107 -4.75 -10.91 18.23
N SER A 108 -4.11 -10.05 19.02
CA SER A 108 -4.83 -9.15 19.94
C SER A 108 -4.97 -7.75 19.36
N LEU A 109 -6.15 -7.14 19.48
CA LEU A 109 -6.42 -5.78 18.99
C LEU A 109 -5.49 -4.72 19.60
N PHE A 110 -5.11 -4.86 20.87
CA PHE A 110 -4.19 -3.92 21.51
C PHE A 110 -2.76 -3.99 20.93
N MET A 111 -2.21 -5.19 20.77
CA MET A 111 -0.89 -5.34 20.13
C MET A 111 -0.93 -4.90 18.68
N PHE A 112 -2.03 -5.17 17.97
CA PHE A 112 -2.24 -4.66 16.62
C PHE A 112 -2.14 -3.12 16.59
N TYR A 113 -2.87 -2.43 17.48
CA TYR A 113 -2.82 -0.97 17.60
C TYR A 113 -1.41 -0.45 17.90
N LEU A 114 -0.71 -1.04 18.88
CA LEU A 114 0.65 -0.63 19.24
C LEU A 114 1.60 -0.72 18.05
N PHE A 115 1.59 -1.85 17.34
CA PHE A 115 2.47 -2.01 16.19
C PHE A 115 2.03 -1.13 15.02
N PHE A 116 0.72 -0.92 14.85
CA PHE A 116 0.15 -0.10 13.79
C PHE A 116 0.59 1.35 13.89
N GLU A 117 0.57 1.93 15.10
CA GLU A 117 1.08 3.28 15.35
C GLU A 117 2.61 3.31 15.36
N SER A 118 3.28 2.29 15.91
CA SER A 118 4.75 2.24 15.91
C SER A 118 5.35 2.23 14.51
N SER A 119 4.64 1.70 13.50
CA SER A 119 5.08 1.70 12.11
C SER A 119 5.23 3.12 11.54
N LEU A 120 4.52 4.11 12.09
CA LEU A 120 4.63 5.50 11.65
C LEU A 120 6.00 6.09 11.96
N ILE A 121 6.61 5.73 13.09
CA ILE A 121 7.86 6.30 13.57
C ILE A 121 8.99 6.15 12.52
N PRO A 122 9.35 4.94 12.05
CA PRO A 122 10.37 4.81 11.00
C PRO A 122 9.95 5.45 9.68
N THR A 123 8.65 5.49 9.35
CA THR A 123 8.20 6.11 8.09
C THR A 123 8.37 7.62 8.11
N LEU A 124 8.10 8.25 9.25
CA LEU A 124 8.36 9.67 9.47
C LEU A 124 9.86 9.97 9.37
N PHE A 125 10.72 9.14 9.97
CA PHE A 125 12.17 9.31 9.82
C PHE A 125 12.65 9.12 8.38
N LEU A 126 12.04 8.22 7.60
CA LEU A 126 12.36 8.08 6.18
C LEU A 126 12.00 9.34 5.37
N ILE A 127 10.85 9.96 5.65
CA ILE A 127 10.40 11.20 4.98
C ILE A 127 11.27 12.39 5.37
N LEU A 128 11.49 12.59 6.68
CA LEU A 128 12.25 13.74 7.19
C LEU A 128 13.75 13.64 6.92
N GLY A 129 14.32 12.43 6.96
CA GLY A 129 15.75 12.21 6.76
C GLY A 129 16.15 12.38 5.29
N TRP A 130 15.53 11.59 4.40
CA TRP A 130 15.97 11.44 3.01
C TRP A 130 15.01 12.07 1.97
N GLY A 131 13.96 12.79 2.39
CA GLY A 131 13.12 13.58 1.49
C GLY A 131 13.89 14.74 0.84
N TYR A 132 13.60 15.05 -0.42
CA TYR A 132 14.40 16.00 -1.22
C TYR A 132 14.07 17.48 -0.95
N GLN A 133 12.80 17.81 -0.72
CA GLN A 133 12.32 19.20 -0.63
C GLN A 133 12.16 19.69 0.82
N PRO A 134 12.24 21.00 1.10
CA PRO A 134 12.05 21.55 2.44
C PRO A 134 10.63 21.32 2.99
N GLU A 135 9.63 21.21 2.10
CA GLU A 135 8.23 20.93 2.46
C GLU A 135 8.07 19.61 3.23
N ARG A 136 9.06 18.70 3.18
CA ARG A 136 9.09 17.40 3.91
C ARG A 136 8.73 17.49 5.38
N LEU A 137 9.08 18.60 6.04
CA LEU A 137 8.72 18.87 7.42
C LEU A 137 7.20 19.01 7.57
N GLN A 138 6.58 19.76 6.66
CA GLN A 138 5.14 19.97 6.63
C GLN A 138 4.38 18.67 6.31
N ALA A 139 4.81 17.86 5.32
CA ALA A 139 4.15 16.57 5.10
C ALA A 139 4.37 15.57 6.25
N GLY A 140 5.54 15.57 6.88
CA GLY A 140 5.80 14.75 8.08
C GLY A 140 4.81 15.10 9.20
N VAL A 141 4.58 16.40 9.43
CA VAL A 141 3.60 16.92 10.39
C VAL A 141 2.18 16.51 10.00
N TYR A 142 1.78 16.64 8.73
CA TYR A 142 0.46 16.19 8.28
C TYR A 142 0.25 14.69 8.49
N LEU A 143 1.20 13.86 8.08
CA LEU A 143 1.11 12.41 8.24
C LEU A 143 0.96 12.02 9.72
N LEU A 144 1.74 12.63 10.60
CA LEU A 144 1.69 12.34 12.04
C LEU A 144 0.36 12.79 12.67
N PHE A 145 -0.09 14.03 12.45
CA PHE A 145 -1.29 14.52 13.14
C PHE A 145 -2.58 13.88 12.62
N TYR A 146 -2.70 13.67 11.31
CA TYR A 146 -3.89 12.99 10.77
C TYR A 146 -4.05 11.60 11.38
N THR A 147 -2.95 10.84 11.44
CA THR A 147 -2.98 9.46 11.90
C THR A 147 -3.11 9.36 13.43
N LEU A 148 -2.35 10.14 14.20
CA LEU A 148 -2.43 10.12 15.66
C LEU A 148 -3.82 10.54 16.16
N LEU A 149 -4.38 11.64 15.65
CA LEU A 149 -5.69 12.13 16.08
C LEU A 149 -6.80 11.12 15.78
N ALA A 150 -6.71 10.41 14.66
CA ALA A 150 -7.67 9.37 14.31
C ALA A 150 -7.46 8.07 15.09
N SER A 151 -6.23 7.77 15.48
CA SER A 151 -5.87 6.54 16.22
C SER A 151 -6.20 6.59 17.71
N LEU A 152 -6.19 7.74 18.35
CA LEU A 152 -6.49 7.86 19.79
C LEU A 152 -7.93 7.42 20.13
N PRO A 153 -8.98 7.80 19.36
CA PRO A 153 -10.32 7.24 19.52
C PRO A 153 -10.36 5.71 19.42
N LEU A 154 -9.57 5.11 18.53
CA LEU A 154 -9.46 3.67 18.39
C LEU A 154 -8.91 3.03 19.68
N LEU A 155 -7.88 3.64 20.31
CA LEU A 155 -7.35 3.15 21.59
C LEU A 155 -8.40 3.16 22.70
N ILE A 156 -9.19 4.22 22.80
CA ILE A 156 -10.29 4.33 23.77
C ILE A 156 -11.34 3.24 23.51
N GLY A 157 -11.71 3.04 22.24
CA GLY A 157 -12.64 1.97 21.85
C GLY A 157 -12.13 0.57 22.20
N ILE A 158 -10.83 0.32 22.01
CA ILE A 158 -10.19 -0.94 22.36
C ILE A 158 -10.25 -1.19 23.88
N PHE A 159 -9.96 -0.20 24.72
CA PHE A 159 -10.08 -0.37 26.18
C PHE A 159 -11.52 -0.53 26.65
N TYR A 160 -12.48 0.11 26.00
CA TYR A 160 -13.89 -0.09 26.28
C TYR A 160 -14.32 -1.54 26.01
N ILE A 161 -13.91 -2.12 24.87
CA ILE A 161 -14.17 -3.54 24.55
C ILE A 161 -13.52 -4.46 25.60
N LYS A 162 -12.28 -4.15 26.02
CA LYS A 162 -11.59 -4.92 27.06
C LYS A 162 -12.39 -5.01 28.36
N ASN A 163 -12.98 -3.90 28.78
CA ASN A 163 -13.69 -3.83 30.04
C ASN A 163 -15.01 -4.59 30.00
N ASN A 164 -15.65 -4.69 28.84
CA ASN A 164 -16.93 -5.39 28.67
C ASN A 164 -16.75 -6.90 28.47
N ASP A 165 -15.86 -7.29 27.55
CA ASP A 165 -15.72 -8.68 27.11
C ASP A 165 -14.53 -9.42 27.76
N PHE A 166 -13.77 -8.75 28.63
CA PHE A 166 -12.55 -9.21 29.33
C PHE A 166 -11.41 -9.74 28.42
N THR A 167 -11.61 -9.82 27.11
CA THR A 167 -10.66 -10.39 26.16
C THR A 167 -10.34 -9.41 25.05
N MET A 168 -9.10 -9.48 24.56
CA MET A 168 -8.59 -8.63 23.46
C MET A 168 -8.22 -9.43 22.22
N ASN A 169 -8.41 -10.75 22.27
CA ASN A 169 -8.04 -11.65 21.19
C ASN A 169 -9.08 -11.61 20.09
N ILE A 170 -8.68 -11.27 18.86
CA ILE A 170 -9.56 -11.09 17.70
C ILE A 170 -10.42 -12.33 17.47
N MET A 171 -9.85 -13.53 17.61
CA MET A 171 -10.60 -14.77 17.41
C MET A 171 -11.74 -14.97 18.42
N LEU A 172 -11.51 -14.61 19.69
CA LEU A 172 -12.54 -14.74 20.74
C LEU A 172 -13.59 -13.64 20.61
N LEU A 173 -13.13 -12.43 20.27
CA LEU A 173 -13.98 -11.26 20.08
C LEU A 173 -15.02 -11.43 18.96
N ASN A 174 -14.76 -12.28 17.96
CA ASN A 174 -15.75 -12.59 16.92
C ASN A 174 -17.03 -13.27 17.46
N TYR A 175 -16.96 -13.91 18.64
CA TYR A 175 -18.14 -14.50 19.28
C TYR A 175 -18.90 -13.50 20.15
N CYS A 176 -18.25 -12.41 20.57
CA CYS A 176 -18.88 -11.33 21.32
C CYS A 176 -19.67 -10.44 20.37
N LYS A 177 -20.99 -10.58 20.37
CA LYS A 177 -21.86 -9.68 19.61
C LYS A 177 -22.02 -8.37 20.38
N LEU A 178 -21.33 -7.33 19.91
CA LEU A 178 -21.54 -5.97 20.41
C LEU A 178 -22.83 -5.41 19.81
N TYR A 179 -23.88 -5.39 20.64
CA TYR A 179 -25.15 -4.77 20.29
C TYR A 179 -25.16 -3.29 20.74
N ASN A 180 -25.73 -2.41 19.90
CA ASN A 180 -26.12 -1.03 20.23
C ASN A 180 -25.02 -0.05 20.69
N LEU A 181 -23.84 -0.07 20.06
CA LEU A 181 -22.77 0.89 20.37
C LEU A 181 -22.37 1.71 19.14
N GLU A 182 -23.23 2.66 18.76
CA GLU A 182 -23.03 3.52 17.58
C GLU A 182 -21.74 4.34 17.67
N PHE A 183 -21.47 4.90 18.84
CA PHE A 183 -20.25 5.67 19.07
C PHE A 183 -18.98 4.80 19.02
N LEU A 184 -19.06 3.55 19.50
CA LEU A 184 -17.93 2.61 19.42
C LEU A 184 -17.62 2.25 17.98
N TYR A 185 -18.64 2.07 17.14
CA TYR A 185 -18.45 1.83 15.71
C TYR A 185 -17.60 2.95 15.07
N LEU A 186 -17.97 4.22 15.32
CA LEU A 186 -17.21 5.36 14.79
C LEU A 186 -15.77 5.37 15.33
N CYS A 187 -15.57 5.18 16.63
CA CYS A 187 -14.24 5.17 17.25
C CYS A 187 -13.33 4.08 16.66
N MET A 188 -13.89 2.89 16.42
CA MET A 188 -13.13 1.75 15.91
C MET A 188 -12.84 1.86 14.42
N VAL A 189 -13.73 2.46 13.61
CA VAL A 189 -13.56 2.54 12.15
C VAL A 189 -12.73 3.76 11.73
N PHE A 190 -12.86 4.90 12.41
CA PHE A 190 -12.30 6.19 11.98
C PHE A 190 -10.78 6.17 11.73
N ALA A 191 -10.01 5.55 12.62
CA ALA A 191 -8.55 5.41 12.46
C ALA A 191 -8.15 4.79 11.12
N PHE A 192 -8.89 3.77 10.70
CA PHE A 192 -8.61 3.06 9.45
C PHE A 192 -9.09 3.82 8.23
N LEU A 193 -10.15 4.62 8.32
CA LEU A 193 -10.59 5.51 7.24
C LEU A 193 -9.60 6.65 6.96
N VAL A 194 -8.79 7.02 7.95
CA VAL A 194 -7.72 7.99 7.72
C VAL A 194 -6.52 7.34 7.04
N LYS A 195 -6.17 6.11 7.42
CA LYS A 195 -5.03 5.38 6.81
C LYS A 195 -5.33 4.76 5.45
N MET A 196 -6.56 4.28 5.23
CA MET A 196 -7.13 4.03 3.90
C MET A 196 -7.81 5.33 3.47
N PRO A 197 -7.08 6.24 2.80
CA PRO A 197 -7.42 7.64 2.63
C PRO A 197 -8.82 7.79 2.02
N MET A 198 -9.83 7.96 2.88
CA MET A 198 -11.15 8.32 2.42
C MET A 198 -11.09 9.72 1.80
N PHE A 199 -11.91 9.93 0.78
CA PHE A 199 -12.21 11.28 0.33
C PHE A 199 -12.60 12.18 1.52
N LEU A 200 -12.21 13.46 1.51
CA LEU A 200 -12.08 14.38 2.66
C LEU A 200 -10.78 14.28 3.45
N VAL A 201 -10.37 13.09 3.89
CA VAL A 201 -9.20 12.93 4.76
C VAL A 201 -7.91 12.59 3.98
N HIS A 202 -8.01 12.37 2.67
CA HIS A 202 -6.90 11.98 1.79
C HIS A 202 -5.74 12.98 1.61
N LEU A 203 -5.86 14.24 2.04
CA LEU A 203 -4.89 15.31 1.70
C LEU A 203 -3.47 15.07 2.21
N TRP A 204 -3.29 14.28 3.27
CA TRP A 204 -1.96 13.92 3.78
C TRP A 204 -1.18 13.06 2.78
N LEU A 205 -1.88 12.24 1.98
CA LEU A 205 -1.24 11.24 1.13
C LEU A 205 -0.49 11.88 -0.05
N PRO A 206 -1.09 12.75 -0.90
CA PRO A 206 -0.34 13.38 -1.99
C PRO A 206 0.90 14.14 -1.51
N LYS A 207 0.81 14.86 -0.38
CA LYS A 207 1.95 15.58 0.21
C LYS A 207 3.04 14.60 0.67
N ALA A 208 2.67 13.58 1.43
CA ALA A 208 3.60 12.57 1.92
C ALA A 208 4.34 11.85 0.78
N HIS A 209 3.65 11.45 -0.28
CA HIS A 209 4.27 10.76 -1.42
C HIS A 209 5.18 11.64 -2.26
N VAL A 210 4.79 12.89 -2.49
CA VAL A 210 5.54 13.83 -3.33
C VAL A 210 6.89 14.17 -2.70
N GLU A 211 6.91 14.34 -1.38
CA GLU A 211 8.08 14.78 -0.62
C GLU A 211 8.95 13.62 -0.11
N ALA A 212 8.38 12.42 0.04
CA ALA A 212 9.12 11.24 0.44
C ALA A 212 10.22 10.85 -0.57
N PRO A 213 11.33 10.25 -0.08
CA PRO A 213 12.24 9.52 -0.96
C PRO A 213 11.51 8.35 -1.62
N VAL A 214 12.14 7.77 -2.66
CA VAL A 214 11.59 6.63 -3.42
C VAL A 214 11.17 5.50 -2.50
N SER A 215 12.04 5.10 -1.57
CA SER A 215 11.77 4.05 -0.59
C SER A 215 10.54 4.37 0.26
N GLY A 216 10.43 5.61 0.76
CA GLY A 216 9.26 6.07 1.51
C GLY A 216 7.97 6.00 0.68
N SER A 217 8.00 6.50 -0.56
CA SER A 217 6.84 6.44 -1.47
C SER A 217 6.41 5.00 -1.80
N MET A 218 7.37 4.08 -1.96
CA MET A 218 7.11 2.66 -2.21
C MET A 218 6.46 1.96 -1.01
N ILE A 219 6.93 2.22 0.22
CA ILE A 219 6.31 1.67 1.43
C ILE A 219 4.89 2.20 1.62
N LEU A 220 4.75 3.52 1.51
CA LEU A 220 3.48 4.20 1.70
C LEU A 220 2.44 3.59 0.75
N ALA A 221 2.78 3.52 -0.54
CA ALA A 221 1.91 2.99 -1.56
C ALA A 221 1.72 1.48 -1.38
N GLY A 222 2.81 0.76 -1.11
CA GLY A 222 2.86 -0.69 -1.07
C GLY A 222 2.09 -1.30 0.08
N ILE A 223 2.31 -0.81 1.30
CA ILE A 223 1.94 -1.51 2.55
C ILE A 223 1.15 -0.62 3.51
N LEU A 224 1.54 0.65 3.72
CA LEU A 224 0.93 1.45 4.80
C LEU A 224 -0.55 1.74 4.56
N LEU A 225 -0.97 1.97 3.31
CA LEU A 225 -2.39 2.07 2.97
C LEU A 225 -3.11 0.75 3.31
N LYS A 226 -2.48 -0.39 3.04
CA LYS A 226 -3.06 -1.73 3.24
C LYS A 226 -3.20 -2.08 4.72
N LEU A 227 -2.39 -1.49 5.61
CA LEU A 227 -2.59 -1.62 7.06
C LEU A 227 -3.98 -1.14 7.47
N GLY A 228 -4.49 -0.08 6.86
CA GLY A 228 -5.84 0.41 7.13
C GLY A 228 -6.91 -0.59 6.66
N GLY A 229 -6.76 -1.15 5.46
CA GLY A 229 -7.67 -2.18 4.95
C GLY A 229 -7.64 -3.47 5.77
N TYR A 230 -6.44 -3.92 6.17
CA TYR A 230 -6.27 -5.05 7.08
C TYR A 230 -6.92 -4.80 8.43
N GLY A 231 -6.74 -3.61 9.02
CA GLY A 231 -7.38 -3.21 10.26
C GLY A 231 -8.90 -3.24 10.16
N LEU A 232 -9.48 -2.71 9.08
CA LEU A 232 -10.91 -2.80 8.81
C LEU A 232 -11.37 -4.26 8.72
N LEU A 233 -10.68 -5.13 7.98
CA LEU A 233 -11.02 -6.55 7.88
C LEU A 233 -11.07 -7.24 9.26
N ARG A 234 -10.13 -6.91 10.16
CA ARG A 234 -10.07 -7.49 11.52
C ARG A 234 -11.10 -6.91 12.49
N VAL A 235 -11.49 -5.64 12.32
CA VAL A 235 -12.46 -4.98 13.21
C VAL A 235 -13.89 -5.27 12.76
N PHE A 236 -14.14 -5.45 11.47
CA PHE A 236 -15.49 -5.72 10.96
C PHE A 236 -16.01 -7.11 11.29
N SER A 237 -15.15 -8.08 11.59
CA SER A 237 -15.60 -9.35 12.15
C SER A 237 -16.30 -9.19 13.51
N LEU A 238 -15.97 -8.12 14.26
CA LEU A 238 -16.63 -7.75 15.53
C LEU A 238 -17.79 -6.76 15.32
N LEU A 239 -17.70 -5.85 14.34
CA LEU A 239 -18.69 -4.79 14.10
C LEU A 239 -19.77 -5.11 13.05
N GLN A 240 -19.97 -6.37 12.66
CA GLN A 240 -20.81 -6.72 11.51
C GLN A 240 -22.24 -6.12 11.57
N ILE A 241 -22.91 -6.21 12.73
CA ILE A 241 -24.29 -5.72 12.91
C ILE A 241 -24.36 -4.19 12.77
N MET A 242 -23.40 -3.47 13.35
CA MET A 242 -23.34 -2.01 13.28
C MET A 242 -22.89 -1.53 11.89
N GLY A 243 -22.00 -2.29 11.25
CA GLY A 243 -21.58 -2.05 9.87
C GLY A 243 -22.76 -2.06 8.92
N MET A 244 -23.66 -3.04 9.01
CA MET A 244 -24.87 -3.06 8.18
C MET A 244 -25.74 -1.80 8.33
N LYS A 245 -25.73 -1.15 9.50
CA LYS A 245 -26.47 0.10 9.73
C LYS A 245 -25.76 1.34 9.18
N PHE A 246 -24.45 1.48 9.36
CA PHE A 246 -23.73 2.74 9.07
C PHE A 246 -22.90 2.75 7.78
N ASN A 247 -22.56 1.58 7.23
CA ASN A 247 -21.61 1.49 6.11
C ASN A 247 -22.08 2.24 4.84
N TYR A 248 -23.39 2.46 4.66
CA TYR A 248 -23.91 3.19 3.50
C TYR A 248 -23.34 4.61 3.38
N ILE A 249 -23.06 5.27 4.52
CA ILE A 249 -22.48 6.62 4.55
C ILE A 249 -21.09 6.58 3.91
N TRP A 250 -20.27 5.66 4.37
CA TRP A 250 -18.88 5.52 3.92
C TRP A 250 -18.78 4.98 2.48
N ILE A 251 -19.69 4.10 2.06
CA ILE A 251 -19.79 3.65 0.66
C ILE A 251 -20.08 4.83 -0.26
N SER A 252 -21.04 5.70 0.10
CA SER A 252 -21.40 6.85 -0.75
C SER A 252 -20.25 7.87 -0.87
N ILE A 253 -19.59 8.20 0.24
CA ILE A 253 -18.45 9.15 0.26
C ILE A 253 -17.27 8.61 -0.54
N SER A 254 -16.95 7.32 -0.41
CA SER A 254 -15.82 6.70 -1.10
C SER A 254 -16.03 6.59 -2.62
N LEU A 255 -17.23 6.22 -3.07
CA LEU A 255 -17.54 6.12 -4.51
C LEU A 255 -17.55 7.49 -5.19
N ILE A 256 -18.30 8.45 -4.66
CA ILE A 256 -18.37 9.81 -5.22
C ILE A 256 -17.00 10.48 -5.13
N GLY A 257 -16.34 10.33 -3.99
CA GLY A 257 -15.00 10.87 -3.75
C GLY A 257 -13.96 10.30 -4.70
N GLY A 258 -14.01 9.00 -4.99
CA GLY A 258 -13.13 8.38 -5.98
C GLY A 258 -13.31 8.96 -7.39
N VAL A 259 -14.55 9.24 -7.81
CA VAL A 259 -14.82 9.90 -9.10
C VAL A 259 -14.19 11.28 -9.12
N LEU A 260 -14.40 12.08 -8.07
CA LEU A 260 -13.82 13.43 -7.98
C LEU A 260 -12.30 13.41 -7.98
N VAL A 261 -11.67 12.47 -7.28
CA VAL A 261 -10.21 12.30 -7.28
C VAL A 261 -9.70 11.88 -8.66
N SER A 262 -10.42 11.01 -9.37
CA SER A 262 -10.04 10.61 -10.72
C SER A 262 -10.06 11.78 -11.72
N LEU A 263 -11.00 12.72 -11.57
CA LEU A 263 -11.02 13.98 -12.32
C LEU A 263 -9.85 14.89 -11.94
N ILE A 264 -9.49 14.94 -10.65
CA ILE A 264 -8.30 15.68 -10.19
C ILE A 264 -7.04 15.12 -10.87
N CYS A 265 -6.91 13.78 -10.98
CA CYS A 265 -5.75 13.12 -11.60
C CYS A 265 -5.48 13.61 -13.03
N LEU A 266 -6.52 13.82 -13.83
CA LEU A 266 -6.40 14.28 -15.23
C LEU A 266 -5.81 15.70 -15.36
N ARG A 267 -5.90 16.50 -14.29
CA ARG A 267 -5.34 17.86 -14.24
C ARG A 267 -3.97 17.91 -13.58
N GLN A 268 -3.50 16.81 -12.98
CA GLN A 268 -2.23 16.83 -12.26
C GLN A 268 -1.05 16.87 -13.23
N MET A 269 -0.20 17.87 -13.06
CA MET A 269 1.03 18.01 -13.85
C MET A 269 2.23 17.30 -13.21
N ASP A 270 2.18 16.98 -11.92
CA ASP A 270 3.26 16.30 -11.21
C ASP A 270 3.10 14.77 -11.28
N LEU A 271 4.13 14.07 -11.77
CA LEU A 271 4.11 12.61 -11.94
C LEU A 271 3.81 11.86 -10.63
N LYS A 272 4.55 12.19 -9.56
CA LYS A 272 4.36 11.54 -8.25
C LYS A 272 2.99 11.84 -7.64
N ALA A 273 2.50 13.08 -7.80
CA ALA A 273 1.20 13.48 -7.28
C ALA A 273 0.08 12.75 -8.05
N LEU A 274 0.19 12.61 -9.36
CA LEU A 274 -0.77 11.86 -10.17
C LEU A 274 -0.86 10.39 -9.72
N ILE A 275 0.27 9.71 -9.50
CA ILE A 275 0.29 8.32 -8.99
C ILE A 275 -0.26 8.25 -7.55
N ALA A 276 -0.03 9.27 -6.72
CA ALA A 276 -0.59 9.34 -5.39
C ALA A 276 -2.13 9.48 -5.42
N TYR A 277 -2.68 10.35 -6.27
CA TYR A 277 -4.14 10.49 -6.41
C TYR A 277 -4.79 9.26 -7.05
N SER A 278 -4.13 8.59 -8.01
CA SER A 278 -4.66 7.32 -8.54
C SER A 278 -4.77 6.25 -7.45
N SER A 279 -3.82 6.22 -6.50
CA SER A 279 -3.90 5.30 -5.36
C SER A 279 -5.08 5.56 -4.43
N VAL A 280 -5.48 6.83 -4.26
CA VAL A 280 -6.69 7.20 -3.50
C VAL A 280 -7.94 6.71 -4.24
N ALA A 281 -7.98 6.81 -5.57
CA ALA A 281 -9.11 6.33 -6.37
C ALA A 281 -9.28 4.80 -6.28
N HIS A 282 -8.22 4.02 -6.49
CA HIS A 282 -8.29 2.55 -6.38
C HIS A 282 -8.62 2.10 -4.95
N MET A 283 -8.00 2.71 -3.93
CA MET A 283 -8.31 2.39 -2.53
C MET A 283 -9.73 2.82 -2.12
N GLY A 284 -10.32 3.82 -2.79
CA GLY A 284 -11.73 4.18 -2.63
C GLY A 284 -12.67 3.05 -3.05
N ILE A 285 -12.36 2.33 -4.14
CA ILE A 285 -13.11 1.14 -4.59
C ILE A 285 -12.91 -0.03 -3.61
N VAL A 286 -11.69 -0.22 -3.09
CA VAL A 286 -11.41 -1.22 -2.05
C VAL A 286 -12.26 -0.96 -0.81
N LEU A 287 -12.30 0.30 -0.37
CA LEU A 287 -13.05 0.70 0.82
C LEU A 287 -14.55 0.45 0.64
N SER A 288 -15.14 0.87 -0.49
CA SER A 288 -16.57 0.65 -0.76
C SER A 288 -16.91 -0.84 -0.83
N GLY A 289 -16.11 -1.66 -1.52
CA GLY A 289 -16.33 -3.10 -1.61
C GLY A 289 -16.18 -3.83 -0.27
N LEU A 290 -15.17 -3.47 0.54
CA LEU A 290 -14.97 -4.03 1.88
C LEU A 290 -16.16 -3.73 2.80
N LEU A 291 -16.70 -2.52 2.71
CA LEU A 291 -17.85 -2.08 3.49
C LEU A 291 -19.18 -2.74 3.10
N THR A 292 -19.28 -3.38 1.93
CA THR A 292 -20.49 -4.16 1.56
C THR A 292 -20.66 -5.43 2.39
N MET A 293 -19.61 -5.92 3.06
CA MET A 293 -19.62 -7.19 3.83
C MET A 293 -20.01 -8.44 3.04
N THR A 294 -19.98 -8.39 1.71
CA THR A 294 -20.18 -9.57 0.87
C THR A 294 -18.88 -10.36 0.75
N TYR A 295 -19.00 -11.67 0.54
CA TYR A 295 -17.85 -12.54 0.29
C TYR A 295 -16.99 -12.06 -0.90
N TRP A 296 -17.63 -11.66 -2.00
CA TRP A 296 -16.96 -11.10 -3.17
C TRP A 296 -16.28 -9.75 -2.88
N GLY A 297 -16.86 -8.92 -2.02
CA GLY A 297 -16.26 -7.64 -1.60
C GLY A 297 -15.02 -7.82 -0.72
N LEU A 298 -15.07 -8.75 0.24
CA LEU A 298 -13.93 -9.03 1.12
C LEU A 298 -12.78 -9.75 0.39
N SER A 299 -13.10 -10.71 -0.48
CA SER A 299 -12.09 -11.35 -1.35
C SER A 299 -11.49 -10.36 -2.34
N GLY A 300 -12.31 -9.57 -3.04
CA GLY A 300 -11.88 -8.56 -3.99
C GLY A 300 -11.05 -7.43 -3.40
N SER A 301 -11.41 -6.97 -2.20
CA SER A 301 -10.64 -5.93 -1.51
C SER A 301 -9.24 -6.42 -1.15
N TYR A 302 -9.11 -7.66 -0.67
CA TYR A 302 -7.81 -8.27 -0.39
C TYR A 302 -6.96 -8.45 -1.67
N THR A 303 -7.56 -8.95 -2.76
CA THR A 303 -6.82 -9.15 -4.01
C THR A 303 -6.34 -7.84 -4.62
N LEU A 304 -7.18 -6.80 -4.63
CA LEU A 304 -6.79 -5.47 -5.11
C LEU A 304 -5.74 -4.83 -4.20
N MET A 305 -5.80 -5.03 -2.88
CA MET A 305 -4.76 -4.53 -1.97
C MET A 305 -3.38 -5.09 -2.32
N LEU A 306 -3.26 -6.39 -2.59
CA LEU A 306 -1.99 -7.00 -3.02
C LEU A 306 -1.56 -6.47 -4.39
N ALA A 307 -2.46 -6.50 -5.36
CA ALA A 307 -2.19 -6.15 -6.74
C ALA A 307 -1.79 -4.66 -6.90
N HIS A 308 -2.56 -3.76 -6.30
CA HIS A 308 -2.25 -2.34 -6.28
C HIS A 308 -0.95 -2.07 -5.48
N GLY A 309 -0.65 -2.83 -4.42
CA GLY A 309 0.61 -2.73 -3.68
C GLY A 309 1.84 -2.90 -4.58
N LEU A 310 1.84 -3.90 -5.46
CA LEU A 310 2.90 -4.15 -6.44
C LEU A 310 2.88 -3.14 -7.60
N CYS A 311 1.70 -2.81 -8.12
CA CYS A 311 1.57 -1.90 -9.27
C CYS A 311 2.01 -0.47 -8.94
N SER A 312 1.45 0.11 -7.86
CA SER A 312 1.72 1.49 -7.47
C SER A 312 3.17 1.71 -7.03
N SER A 313 3.78 0.77 -6.31
CA SER A 313 5.21 0.83 -5.97
C SER A 313 6.09 0.80 -7.22
N GLY A 314 5.74 -0.01 -8.23
CA GLY A 314 6.40 -0.02 -9.54
C GLY A 314 6.29 1.31 -10.28
N LEU A 315 5.09 1.94 -10.29
CA LEU A 315 4.88 3.26 -10.88
C LEU A 315 5.69 4.36 -10.16
N PHE A 316 5.79 4.33 -8.84
CA PHE A 316 6.66 5.26 -8.10
C PHE A 316 8.14 5.05 -8.44
N CYS A 317 8.57 3.82 -8.71
CA CYS A 317 9.93 3.54 -9.17
C CYS A 317 10.17 4.10 -10.58
N LEU A 318 9.24 3.89 -11.51
CA LEU A 318 9.28 4.47 -12.86
C LEU A 318 9.39 6.01 -12.81
N ALA A 319 8.58 6.64 -11.97
CA ALA A 319 8.61 8.09 -11.76
C ALA A 319 9.92 8.57 -11.12
N ASN A 320 10.54 7.74 -10.27
CA ASN A 320 11.86 8.08 -9.75
C ASN A 320 12.96 7.94 -10.81
N ILE A 321 12.90 6.89 -11.62
CA ILE A 321 13.90 6.69 -12.67
C ILE A 321 13.84 7.84 -13.69
N SER A 322 12.66 8.35 -14.06
CA SER A 322 12.57 9.57 -14.86
C SER A 322 13.09 10.81 -14.11
N TYR A 323 12.84 10.90 -12.80
CA TYR A 323 13.34 11.99 -11.96
C TYR A 323 14.87 12.00 -11.83
N GLU A 324 15.54 10.85 -11.65
CA GLU A 324 17.02 10.77 -11.57
C GLU A 324 17.71 11.27 -12.85
N ARG A 325 17.02 11.25 -13.99
CA ARG A 325 17.56 11.70 -15.28
C ARG A 325 17.23 13.15 -15.61
N MET A 326 15.98 13.57 -15.36
CA MET A 326 15.52 14.91 -15.75
C MET A 326 15.60 15.93 -14.62
N GLY A 327 15.82 15.49 -13.37
CA GLY A 327 15.87 16.33 -12.18
C GLY A 327 14.54 16.99 -11.80
N SER A 328 13.46 16.72 -12.54
CA SER A 328 12.15 17.35 -12.36
C SER A 328 11.01 16.32 -12.36
N ARG A 329 9.96 16.62 -11.58
CA ARG A 329 8.79 15.75 -11.42
C ARG A 329 7.66 16.09 -12.41
N SER A 330 7.79 17.17 -13.16
CA SER A 330 6.70 17.68 -14.00
C SER A 330 6.56 16.87 -15.29
N LEU A 331 5.31 16.53 -15.63
CA LEU A 331 4.94 15.86 -16.87
C LEU A 331 5.31 16.67 -18.12
N LEU A 332 5.41 18.00 -18.00
CA LEU A 332 5.76 18.87 -19.13
C LEU A 332 7.22 18.74 -19.55
N ILE A 333 8.13 18.54 -18.59
CA ILE A 333 9.55 18.37 -18.86
C ILE A 333 9.81 16.91 -19.30
N ASN A 334 9.14 15.96 -18.67
CA ASN A 334 9.35 14.53 -18.90
C ASN A 334 8.61 13.98 -20.13
N LYS A 335 8.40 14.78 -21.18
CA LYS A 335 7.71 14.37 -22.43
C LYS A 335 8.67 13.70 -23.42
N GLY A 336 8.14 12.81 -24.25
CA GLY A 336 8.88 12.22 -25.37
C GLY A 336 9.95 11.20 -24.95
N MET A 337 9.79 10.56 -23.78
CA MET A 337 10.78 9.59 -23.26
C MET A 337 10.96 8.34 -24.13
N LEU A 338 9.99 8.01 -24.98
CA LEU A 338 10.09 6.87 -25.89
C LEU A 338 11.26 7.02 -26.87
N ASN A 339 11.56 8.25 -27.31
CA ASN A 339 12.68 8.52 -28.21
C ASN A 339 14.04 8.36 -27.51
N PHE A 340 14.07 8.54 -26.19
CA PHE A 340 15.30 8.46 -25.40
C PHE A 340 15.56 7.06 -24.83
N MET A 341 14.53 6.40 -24.30
CA MET A 341 14.63 5.16 -23.53
C MET A 341 13.51 4.18 -23.94
N PRO A 342 13.55 3.64 -25.16
CA PRO A 342 12.45 2.82 -25.69
C PRO A 342 12.21 1.55 -24.87
N SER A 343 13.27 0.92 -24.38
CA SER A 343 13.17 -0.24 -23.48
C SER A 343 12.50 0.09 -22.15
N MET A 344 12.65 1.32 -21.66
CA MET A 344 11.97 1.78 -20.45
C MET A 344 10.50 2.12 -20.71
N ALA A 345 10.17 2.61 -21.90
CA ALA A 345 8.80 2.85 -22.31
C ALA A 345 7.94 1.56 -22.31
N LEU A 346 8.54 0.40 -22.61
CA LEU A 346 7.87 -0.89 -22.45
C LEU A 346 7.44 -1.15 -20.99
N TRP A 347 8.32 -0.87 -20.02
CA TRP A 347 7.97 -1.03 -18.59
C TRP A 347 6.91 -0.05 -18.13
N TRP A 348 6.95 1.19 -18.64
CA TRP A 348 5.86 2.15 -18.45
C TRP A 348 4.55 1.59 -18.97
N PHE A 349 4.52 1.05 -20.19
CA PHE A 349 3.30 0.48 -20.77
C PHE A 349 2.79 -0.69 -19.92
N LEU A 350 3.65 -1.63 -19.55
CA LEU A 350 3.30 -2.82 -18.78
C LEU A 350 2.75 -2.53 -17.37
N LEU A 351 3.31 -1.53 -16.68
CA LEU A 351 2.81 -1.13 -15.36
C LEU A 351 1.57 -0.23 -15.47
N CYS A 352 1.49 0.64 -16.48
CA CYS A 352 0.28 1.42 -16.75
C CYS A 352 -0.90 0.53 -17.14
N SER A 353 -0.68 -0.52 -17.93
CA SER A 353 -1.72 -1.51 -18.27
C SER A 353 -2.17 -2.29 -17.03
N GLY A 354 -1.23 -2.58 -16.11
CA GLY A 354 -1.55 -3.11 -14.79
C GLY A 354 -2.46 -2.16 -14.00
N ASN A 355 -2.16 -0.86 -14.00
CA ASN A 355 -2.98 0.12 -13.29
C ASN A 355 -4.36 0.38 -13.92
N MET A 356 -4.49 0.20 -15.24
CA MET A 356 -5.78 0.20 -15.95
C MET A 356 -6.56 -1.12 -15.75
N ALA A 357 -6.02 -2.07 -14.98
CA ALA A 357 -6.58 -3.39 -14.77
C ALA A 357 -6.84 -4.15 -16.09
N ALA A 358 -5.88 -4.12 -17.03
CA ALA A 358 -5.96 -4.91 -18.26
C ALA A 358 -5.70 -6.41 -17.98
N PRO A 359 -6.28 -7.35 -18.76
CA PRO A 359 -5.92 -8.76 -18.67
C PRO A 359 -4.47 -9.00 -19.15
N PRO A 360 -3.68 -9.90 -18.55
CA PRO A 360 -3.96 -10.77 -17.41
C PRO A 360 -3.31 -10.19 -16.14
N THR A 361 -3.87 -9.16 -15.49
CA THR A 361 -3.31 -8.58 -14.24
C THR A 361 -4.16 -8.90 -13.00
N LEU A 362 -3.53 -9.01 -11.82
CA LEU A 362 -4.25 -9.30 -10.57
C LEU A 362 -5.22 -8.16 -10.19
N ASN A 363 -4.95 -6.95 -10.67
CA ASN A 363 -5.84 -5.80 -10.51
C ASN A 363 -7.20 -6.07 -11.16
N LEU A 364 -7.25 -6.65 -12.36
CA LEU A 364 -8.52 -6.99 -13.04
C LEU A 364 -9.37 -7.96 -12.21
N LEU A 365 -8.74 -9.00 -11.65
CA LEU A 365 -9.45 -9.96 -10.80
C LEU A 365 -10.09 -9.28 -9.59
N GLY A 366 -9.34 -8.39 -8.92
CA GLY A 366 -9.84 -7.61 -7.80
C GLY A 366 -10.96 -6.65 -8.19
N GLU A 367 -10.78 -5.87 -9.25
CA GLU A 367 -11.79 -4.89 -9.68
C GLU A 367 -13.09 -5.57 -10.13
N ILE A 368 -13.06 -6.68 -10.87
CA ILE A 368 -14.29 -7.39 -11.27
C ILE A 368 -15.06 -7.88 -10.04
N SER A 369 -14.37 -8.48 -9.06
CA SER A 369 -15.03 -8.95 -7.84
C SER A 369 -15.61 -7.81 -7.00
N LEU A 370 -14.92 -6.67 -6.93
CA LEU A 370 -15.40 -5.46 -6.26
C LEU A 370 -16.61 -4.85 -6.99
N LEU A 371 -16.58 -4.74 -8.32
CA LEU A 371 -17.69 -4.25 -9.12
C LEU A 371 -18.96 -5.08 -8.87
N ASN A 372 -18.84 -6.41 -8.90
CA ASN A 372 -19.98 -7.30 -8.61
C ASN A 372 -20.52 -7.10 -7.19
N SER A 373 -19.64 -6.95 -6.19
CA SER A 373 -20.07 -6.72 -4.80
C SER A 373 -20.84 -5.42 -4.61
N ILE A 374 -20.35 -4.32 -5.20
CA ILE A 374 -20.93 -2.99 -5.00
C ILE A 374 -22.25 -2.84 -5.77
N VAL A 375 -22.33 -3.38 -7.00
CA VAL A 375 -23.58 -3.42 -7.77
C VAL A 375 -24.63 -4.28 -7.04
N SER A 376 -24.23 -5.39 -6.42
CA SER A 376 -25.15 -6.22 -5.63
C SER A 376 -25.72 -5.50 -4.42
N TRP A 377 -25.01 -4.49 -3.88
CA TRP A 377 -25.47 -3.70 -2.74
C TRP A 377 -26.57 -2.69 -3.15
N SER A 378 -26.37 -1.95 -4.24
CA SER A 378 -27.46 -1.16 -4.84
C SER A 378 -27.20 -0.79 -6.30
N TRP A 379 -28.26 -0.78 -7.10
CA TRP A 379 -28.19 -0.44 -8.54
C TRP A 379 -27.70 0.99 -8.81
N LEU A 380 -27.95 1.94 -7.92
CA LEU A 380 -27.52 3.34 -8.08
C LEU A 380 -25.99 3.48 -8.15
N THR A 381 -25.24 2.59 -7.48
CA THR A 381 -23.78 2.63 -7.48
C THR A 381 -23.18 2.36 -8.86
N MET A 382 -23.93 1.72 -9.77
CA MET A 382 -23.47 1.41 -11.13
C MET A 382 -22.98 2.67 -11.87
N ILE A 383 -23.66 3.80 -11.73
CA ILE A 383 -23.28 5.05 -12.40
C ILE A 383 -21.90 5.52 -11.92
N SER A 384 -21.69 5.52 -10.60
CA SER A 384 -20.41 5.93 -10.01
C SER A 384 -19.26 4.99 -10.39
N LEU A 385 -19.53 3.68 -10.45
CA LEU A 385 -18.54 2.67 -10.84
C LEU A 385 -18.15 2.76 -12.32
N ALA A 386 -19.12 3.03 -13.20
CA ALA A 386 -18.85 3.26 -14.62
C ALA A 386 -17.94 4.47 -14.83
N LEU A 387 -18.19 5.57 -14.11
CA LEU A 387 -17.33 6.76 -14.16
C LEU A 387 -15.93 6.48 -13.57
N LEU A 388 -15.85 5.79 -12.43
CA LEU A 388 -14.57 5.41 -11.80
C LEU A 388 -13.69 4.59 -12.74
N SER A 389 -14.23 3.52 -13.31
CA SER A 389 -13.50 2.65 -14.24
C SER A 389 -13.08 3.39 -15.51
N PHE A 390 -13.97 4.19 -16.10
CA PHE A 390 -13.64 5.01 -17.26
C PHE A 390 -12.51 6.02 -16.98
N PHE A 391 -12.60 6.79 -15.88
CA PHE A 391 -11.56 7.75 -15.55
C PHE A 391 -10.25 7.09 -15.13
N SER A 392 -10.30 5.87 -14.54
CA SER A 392 -9.10 5.08 -14.26
C SER A 392 -8.27 4.76 -15.51
N ALA A 393 -8.95 4.37 -16.59
CA ALA A 393 -8.33 4.22 -17.89
C ALA A 393 -7.84 5.55 -18.45
N ALA A 394 -8.64 6.62 -18.34
CA ALA A 394 -8.29 7.92 -18.89
C ALA A 394 -7.02 8.50 -18.26
N TYR A 395 -6.88 8.51 -16.93
CA TYR A 395 -5.69 9.10 -16.29
C TYR A 395 -4.44 8.23 -16.42
N THR A 396 -4.58 6.90 -16.53
CA THR A 396 -3.42 6.00 -16.77
C THR A 396 -2.88 6.17 -18.18
N LEU A 397 -3.77 6.25 -19.17
CA LEU A 397 -3.40 6.58 -20.54
C LEU A 397 -2.84 8.00 -20.65
N TYR A 398 -3.41 8.97 -19.92
CA TYR A 398 -2.87 10.33 -19.83
C TYR A 398 -1.42 10.31 -19.32
N LEU A 399 -1.15 9.62 -18.20
CA LEU A 399 0.20 9.52 -17.66
C LEU A 399 1.17 8.84 -18.62
N PHE A 400 0.76 7.78 -19.33
CA PHE A 400 1.60 7.11 -20.33
C PHE A 400 1.84 8.02 -21.55
N ALA A 401 0.79 8.61 -22.11
CA ALA A 401 0.86 9.40 -23.33
C ALA A 401 1.68 10.67 -23.14
N TYR A 402 1.47 11.40 -22.04
CA TYR A 402 2.22 12.63 -21.79
C TYR A 402 3.67 12.37 -21.38
N SER A 403 4.00 11.24 -20.75
CA SER A 403 5.41 10.94 -20.43
C SER A 403 6.19 10.36 -21.62
N GLN A 404 5.60 9.41 -22.34
CA GLN A 404 6.33 8.65 -23.36
C GLN A 404 6.26 9.29 -24.75
N HIS A 405 5.09 9.78 -25.16
CA HIS A 405 4.90 10.34 -26.50
C HIS A 405 5.22 11.83 -26.57
N GLY A 406 5.40 12.33 -27.79
CA GLY A 406 5.62 13.74 -28.08
C GLY A 406 7.08 14.10 -28.35
N LYS A 407 7.32 15.40 -28.54
CA LYS A 407 8.66 15.94 -28.74
C LYS A 407 9.35 16.09 -27.39
N VAL A 408 10.61 15.69 -27.38
CA VAL A 408 11.55 15.87 -26.28
C VAL A 408 11.68 17.34 -25.90
N TYR A 409 11.76 17.62 -24.60
CA TYR A 409 12.10 18.95 -24.11
C TYR A 409 13.56 19.30 -24.46
N SER A 410 13.76 20.45 -25.10
CA SER A 410 15.07 20.87 -25.62
C SER A 410 16.09 21.24 -24.53
N GLY A 411 15.64 21.53 -23.30
CA GLY A 411 16.52 21.99 -22.22
C GLY A 411 17.23 20.88 -21.43
N THR A 412 17.02 19.60 -21.78
CA THR A 412 17.63 18.46 -21.06
C THR A 412 18.54 17.66 -21.97
N TYR A 413 19.81 17.55 -21.59
CA TYR A 413 20.85 16.79 -22.29
C TYR A 413 21.35 15.64 -21.39
N PHE A 414 20.54 14.60 -21.21
CA PHE A 414 20.96 13.40 -20.49
C PHE A 414 20.65 12.16 -21.32
N PHE A 415 21.68 11.39 -21.66
CA PHE A 415 21.57 10.15 -22.42
C PHE A 415 21.94 8.96 -21.54
N SER A 416 20.94 8.26 -21.01
CA SER A 416 21.15 6.94 -20.41
C SER A 416 19.97 6.02 -20.77
N SER A 417 20.22 4.90 -21.42
CA SER A 417 19.16 3.95 -21.84
C SER A 417 18.57 3.16 -20.66
N GLY A 418 19.29 3.06 -19.54
CA GLY A 418 18.83 2.42 -18.30
C GLY A 418 19.89 1.49 -17.73
N VAL A 419 19.88 1.35 -16.41
CA VAL A 419 20.81 0.45 -15.71
C VAL A 419 20.17 -0.92 -15.55
N THR A 420 20.95 -2.00 -15.58
CA THR A 420 20.46 -3.38 -15.36
C THR A 420 19.67 -3.51 -14.06
N ARG A 421 20.08 -2.81 -13.00
CA ARG A 421 19.36 -2.70 -11.71
C ARG A 421 17.93 -2.20 -11.89
N GLU A 422 17.71 -1.15 -12.69
CA GLU A 422 16.39 -0.57 -12.92
C GLU A 422 15.47 -1.58 -13.60
N TYR A 423 15.97 -2.29 -14.61
CA TYR A 423 15.22 -3.34 -15.29
C TYR A 423 14.89 -4.51 -14.37
N LEU A 424 15.84 -4.93 -13.53
CA LEU A 424 15.64 -6.00 -12.55
C LEU A 424 14.59 -5.59 -11.51
N LEU A 425 14.64 -4.35 -11.04
CA LEU A 425 13.65 -3.79 -10.13
C LEU A 425 12.24 -3.83 -10.75
N LEU A 426 12.07 -3.38 -11.98
CA LEU A 426 10.76 -3.33 -12.65
C LEU A 426 10.22 -4.73 -12.92
N MET A 427 11.09 -5.64 -13.38
CA MET A 427 10.79 -7.05 -13.54
C MET A 427 10.23 -7.66 -12.26
N LEU A 428 10.87 -7.40 -11.11
CA LEU A 428 10.43 -7.93 -9.82
C LEU A 428 9.12 -7.31 -9.28
N HIS A 429 8.66 -6.18 -9.83
CA HIS A 429 7.31 -5.67 -9.54
C HIS A 429 6.27 -6.31 -10.47
N TRP A 430 6.58 -6.38 -11.77
CA TRP A 430 5.64 -6.82 -12.79
C TRP A 430 5.39 -8.33 -12.79
N LEU A 431 6.45 -9.13 -12.61
CA LEU A 431 6.36 -10.59 -12.69
C LEU A 431 5.47 -11.18 -11.60
N PRO A 432 5.60 -10.83 -10.30
CA PRO A 432 4.68 -11.32 -9.27
C PRO A 432 3.23 -10.90 -9.52
N LEU A 433 3.02 -9.68 -10.01
CA LEU A 433 1.68 -9.13 -10.26
C LEU A 433 0.89 -9.96 -11.29
N ASN A 434 1.55 -10.47 -12.33
CA ASN A 434 0.90 -11.29 -13.35
C ASN A 434 0.91 -12.79 -13.02
N LEU A 435 1.99 -13.31 -12.43
CA LEU A 435 2.07 -14.74 -12.09
C LEU A 435 1.06 -15.14 -11.00
N LEU A 436 0.73 -14.25 -10.07
CA LEU A 436 -0.21 -14.55 -8.98
C LEU A 436 -1.62 -14.91 -9.48
N ILE A 437 -2.01 -14.50 -10.68
CA ILE A 437 -3.33 -14.81 -11.26
C ILE A 437 -3.46 -16.28 -11.59
N MET A 438 -2.38 -16.93 -12.03
CA MET A 438 -2.38 -18.36 -12.34
C MET A 438 -2.73 -19.20 -11.11
N LYS A 439 -2.53 -18.66 -9.90
CA LYS A 439 -2.91 -19.26 -8.62
C LYS A 439 -3.83 -18.34 -7.83
N SER A 440 -4.83 -17.78 -8.51
CA SER A 440 -5.84 -16.87 -7.94
C SER A 440 -6.55 -17.41 -6.69
N ASN A 441 -6.60 -18.73 -6.50
CA ASN A 441 -7.21 -19.39 -5.33
C ASN A 441 -6.69 -18.82 -4.01
N PHE A 442 -5.38 -18.56 -3.87
CA PHE A 442 -4.81 -18.02 -2.63
C PHE A 442 -5.29 -16.61 -2.30
N CYS A 443 -5.70 -15.86 -3.32
CA CYS A 443 -6.14 -14.49 -3.19
C CYS A 443 -7.67 -14.41 -3.04
N MET A 444 -8.43 -15.23 -3.78
CA MET A 444 -9.90 -15.15 -3.81
C MET A 444 -10.59 -16.05 -2.77
N LEU A 445 -10.04 -17.23 -2.49
CA LEU A 445 -10.61 -18.19 -1.55
C LEU A 445 -9.79 -18.13 -0.27
N TRP A 446 -10.22 -17.29 0.68
CA TRP A 446 -9.53 -17.17 1.97
C TRP A 446 -10.47 -17.09 3.18
N ILE A 447 -11.74 -16.74 2.95
CA ILE A 447 -12.85 -16.83 3.92
C ILE A 447 -13.54 -18.16 3.68
#